data_AF-A0A846BV46-F1
#
_entry.id   AF-A0A846BV46-F1
#
_cell.length_a   1.000
_cell.length_b   1.000
_cell.length_c   1.000
_cell.angle_alpha   90.00
_cell.angle_beta   90.00
_cell.angle_gamma   90.00
#
_symmetry.space_group_name_H-M   'P 1'
#
loop_
_entity.id
_entity.type
_entity.pdbx_description
1 polymer ?
#
loop_
_entity_poly.entity_id
_entity_poly.type
_entity_poly.pdbx_seq_one_letter_code
_entity_poly.pdbx_strand_id
1 'polypeptide(L)'
;MWQKRSNQKALCPLDLRTRNLMPMMEAIASDYRILVSRANLCPEAELYPFNVRDAIPQFLLPLQLRDREPIVNLSEILRQVYQETALDLALDYSMQPVSPLNDRDFQWV
;
A
#
# COMPACT_ATOMS: atom_id res chain seq x y z
N MET A 1 -1.72 5.09 -22.96
CA MET A 1 -2.15 4.01 -23.87
C MET A 1 -1.20 2.83 -23.68
N TRP A 2 -1.52 1.89 -22.79
CA TRP A 2 -0.60 0.80 -22.43
C TRP A 2 -0.84 -0.40 -23.35
N GLN A 3 0.13 -0.71 -24.23
CA GLN A 3 0.08 -1.87 -25.12
C GLN A 3 0.34 -3.16 -24.32
N LYS A 4 -0.59 -4.13 -24.46
CA LYS A 4 -0.39 -5.50 -24.01
C LYS A 4 0.77 -6.14 -24.79
N ARG A 5 1.89 -6.43 -24.14
CA ARG A 5 2.84 -7.44 -24.62
C ARG A 5 2.51 -8.79 -23.99
N SER A 6 2.44 -9.77 -24.87
CA SER A 6 2.16 -11.18 -24.63
C SER A 6 3.16 -11.81 -23.65
N ASN A 7 2.63 -12.67 -22.78
CA ASN A 7 3.31 -13.74 -22.02
C ASN A 7 4.15 -13.40 -20.77
N GLN A 8 3.80 -12.36 -20.01
CA GLN A 8 4.47 -12.05 -18.74
C GLN A 8 3.52 -12.17 -17.55
N LYS A 9 3.98 -12.83 -16.48
CA LYS A 9 3.29 -12.91 -15.18
C LYS A 9 2.73 -11.52 -14.85
N ALA A 10 1.41 -11.40 -14.77
CA ALA A 10 0.74 -10.14 -14.47
C ALA A 10 0.96 -9.81 -12.98
N LEU A 11 2.12 -9.25 -12.66
CA LEU A 11 2.37 -8.67 -11.34
C LEU A 11 1.68 -7.30 -11.34
N CYS A 12 0.61 -7.19 -10.56
CA CYS A 12 -0.04 -5.91 -10.33
C CYS A 12 0.79 -5.16 -9.26
N PRO A 13 1.23 -3.92 -9.52
CA PRO A 13 2.00 -3.18 -8.53
C PRO A 13 1.12 -2.87 -7.32
N LEU A 14 1.52 -3.37 -6.14
CA LEU A 14 1.03 -2.88 -4.86
C LEU A 14 1.60 -1.47 -4.67
N ASP A 15 0.76 -0.45 -4.85
CA ASP A 15 1.17 0.94 -4.70
C ASP A 15 0.74 1.47 -3.33
N LEU A 16 1.72 1.64 -2.45
CA LEU A 16 1.53 2.11 -1.07
C LEU A 16 1.63 3.64 -0.92
N ARG A 17 1.93 4.40 -1.99
CA ARG A 17 2.24 5.85 -1.86
C ARG A 17 1.87 6.77 -3.04
N THR A 18 1.39 6.21 -4.15
CA THR A 18 1.14 6.84 -5.47
C THR A 18 1.40 8.34 -5.65
N ARG A 19 2.46 8.68 -6.41
CA ARG A 19 2.68 10.02 -7.00
C ARG A 19 2.04 10.22 -8.39
N ASN A 20 1.38 9.20 -8.96
CA ASN A 20 0.61 9.30 -10.20
C ASN A 20 -0.72 8.55 -10.08
N LEU A 21 -1.73 9.26 -9.59
CA LEU A 21 -3.05 8.71 -9.31
C LEU A 21 -3.66 8.14 -10.58
N MET A 22 -4.15 6.89 -10.53
CA MET A 22 -5.26 6.56 -11.41
C MET A 22 -6.44 7.46 -11.03
N PRO A 23 -7.17 8.04 -11.99
CA PRO A 23 -8.36 8.84 -11.67
C PRO A 23 -9.35 7.94 -10.95
N MET A 24 -9.46 8.13 -9.63
CA MET A 24 -10.36 7.39 -8.77
C MET A 24 -11.72 8.07 -8.83
N MET A 25 -12.79 7.31 -9.00
CA MET A 25 -14.13 7.85 -9.19
C MET A 25 -14.65 8.59 -7.94
N GLU A 26 -14.16 8.19 -6.76
CA GLU A 26 -14.40 8.87 -5.48
C GLU A 26 -13.09 8.94 -4.69
N ALA A 27 -12.64 10.13 -4.32
CA ALA A 27 -11.46 10.31 -3.49
C ALA A 27 -11.86 10.24 -2.00
N ILE A 28 -11.64 9.07 -1.38
CA ILE A 28 -11.73 8.95 0.08
C ILE A 28 -10.47 9.60 0.68
N ALA A 29 -10.67 10.60 1.54
CA ALA A 29 -9.57 11.26 2.23
C ALA A 29 -8.95 10.29 3.26
N SER A 30 -7.65 10.01 3.12
CA SER A 30 -6.86 9.23 4.06
C SER A 30 -5.38 9.52 3.90
N ASP A 31 -4.58 9.30 4.95
CA ASP A 31 -3.12 9.49 4.89
C ASP A 31 -2.46 8.43 3.99
N TYR A 32 -2.95 7.19 4.09
CA TYR A 32 -2.47 6.03 3.35
C TYR A 32 -3.62 5.26 2.70
N ARG A 33 -3.27 4.45 1.71
CA ARG A 33 -4.19 3.56 1.03
C ARG A 33 -3.45 2.38 0.43
N ILE A 34 -4.11 1.22 0.45
CA ILE A 34 -3.72 0.05 -0.33
C ILE A 34 -4.69 -0.06 -1.51
N LEU A 35 -4.13 -0.15 -2.71
CA LEU A 35 -4.88 -0.40 -3.94
C LEU A 35 -4.61 -1.82 -4.43
N VAL A 36 -5.67 -2.59 -4.58
CA VAL A 36 -5.62 -3.97 -5.08
C VAL A 36 -6.41 -4.06 -6.37
N SER A 37 -5.72 -4.07 -7.51
CA SER A 37 -6.35 -4.33 -8.81
C SER A 37 -6.15 -5.78 -9.22
N ARG A 38 -7.25 -6.49 -9.48
CA ARG A 38 -7.21 -7.86 -9.99
C ARG A 38 -7.07 -7.84 -11.50
N ALA A 39 -6.22 -8.70 -12.05
CA ALA A 39 -5.94 -8.73 -13.48
C ALA A 39 -7.20 -8.95 -14.35
N ASN A 40 -8.21 -9.65 -13.83
CA ASN A 40 -9.48 -9.92 -14.49
C ASN A 40 -10.54 -8.81 -14.31
N LEU A 41 -10.32 -7.87 -13.39
CA LEU A 41 -11.26 -6.77 -13.09
C LEU A 41 -10.72 -5.40 -13.52
N CYS A 42 -9.47 -5.33 -14.00
CA CYS A 42 -8.89 -4.10 -14.53
C CYS A 42 -9.81 -3.45 -15.59
N PRO A 43 -10.13 -2.15 -15.48
CA PRO A 43 -9.44 -1.11 -14.69
C PRO A 43 -9.92 -0.95 -13.24
N GLU A 44 -10.80 -1.79 -12.72
CA GLU A 44 -11.30 -1.70 -11.34
C GLU A 44 -10.24 -2.13 -10.31
N ALA A 45 -10.33 -1.55 -9.12
CA ALA A 45 -9.48 -1.84 -7.98
C ALA A 45 -10.26 -1.69 -6.67
N GLU A 46 -9.92 -2.53 -5.69
CA GLU A 46 -10.35 -2.35 -4.31
C GLU A 46 -9.42 -1.35 -3.62
N LEU A 47 -10.02 -0.45 -2.85
CA LEU A 47 -9.33 0.57 -2.07
C LEU A 47 -9.51 0.27 -0.59
N TYR A 48 -8.39 0.22 0.13
CA TYR A 48 -8.35 0.10 1.58
C TYR A 48 -7.69 1.37 2.15
N PRO A 49 -8.46 2.43 2.45
CA PRO A 49 -7.94 3.67 3.03
C PRO A 49 -7.71 3.51 4.54
N PHE A 50 -6.66 4.12 5.07
CA PHE A 50 -6.37 4.15 6.50
C PHE A 50 -5.49 5.37 6.86
N ASN A 51 -5.59 5.84 8.10
CA ASN A 51 -4.81 6.98 8.59
C ASN A 51 -3.60 6.50 9.41
N VAL A 52 -2.67 7.41 9.71
CA VAL A 52 -1.43 7.09 10.43
C VAL A 52 -1.64 6.43 11.80
N ARG A 53 -2.77 6.71 12.46
CA ARG A 53 -3.13 6.15 13.77
C ARG A 53 -3.92 4.84 13.68
N ASP A 54 -4.43 4.52 12.50
CA ASP A 54 -5.25 3.34 12.29
C ASP A 54 -4.35 2.11 12.13
N ALA A 55 -4.85 0.94 12.54
CA ALA A 55 -4.18 -0.31 12.19
C ALA A 55 -4.20 -0.48 10.66
N ILE A 56 -3.08 -0.91 10.07
CA ILE A 56 -3.04 -1.17 8.62
C ILE A 56 -4.02 -2.32 8.32
N PRO A 57 -4.98 -2.12 7.38
CA PRO A 57 -5.97 -3.12 7.07
C PRO A 57 -5.32 -4.37 6.47
N GLN A 58 -5.87 -5.52 6.83
CA GLN A 58 -5.59 -6.76 6.11
C GLN A 58 -6.35 -6.76 4.78
N PHE A 59 -5.75 -7.31 3.74
CA PHE A 59 -6.34 -7.37 2.41
C PHE A 59 -6.03 -8.70 1.74
N LEU A 60 -6.86 -9.08 0.77
CA LEU A 60 -6.61 -10.26 -0.05
C LEU A 60 -5.66 -9.90 -1.18
N LEU A 61 -4.56 -10.65 -1.31
CA LEU A 61 -3.60 -10.45 -2.40
C LEU A 61 -3.97 -11.35 -3.58
N PRO A 62 -4.42 -10.80 -4.73
CA PRO A 62 -4.73 -11.60 -5.90
C PRO A 62 -3.45 -12.20 -6.48
N LEU A 63 -3.44 -13.52 -6.60
CA LEU A 63 -2.41 -14.28 -7.28
C LEU A 63 -2.86 -14.54 -8.73
N GLN A 64 -3.21 -15.79 -9.06
CA GLN A 64 -3.76 -16.16 -10.35
C GLN A 64 -5.28 -16.28 -10.32
N LEU A 65 -5.88 -16.20 -11.50
CA LEU A 65 -7.30 -16.47 -11.68
C LEU A 65 -7.59 -17.90 -11.21
N ARG A 66 -8.39 -18.04 -10.14
CA ARG A 66 -8.80 -19.29 -9.44
C ARG A 66 -7.93 -19.73 -8.26
N ASP A 67 -6.87 -19.01 -7.93
CA ASP A 67 -6.15 -19.28 -6.69
C ASP A 67 -6.94 -18.77 -5.48
N ARG A 68 -6.74 -19.41 -4.32
CA ARG A 68 -7.18 -18.83 -3.06
C ARG A 68 -6.31 -17.62 -2.78
N GLU A 69 -6.94 -16.46 -2.66
CA GLU A 69 -6.23 -15.23 -2.31
C GLU A 69 -5.78 -15.31 -0.85
N PRO A 70 -4.47 -15.26 -0.55
CA PRO A 70 -4.00 -15.18 0.82
C PRO A 70 -4.38 -13.83 1.43
N ILE A 71 -4.70 -13.85 2.72
CA ILE A 71 -4.84 -12.62 3.51
C ILE A 71 -3.43 -12.12 3.82
N VAL A 72 -3.14 -10.88 3.45
CA VAL A 72 -1.88 -10.20 3.75
C VAL A 72 -2.04 -9.31 4.97
N ASN A 73 -1.19 -9.52 5.97
CA ASN A 73 -1.05 -8.66 7.14
C ASN A 73 0.22 -7.82 7.01
N LEU A 74 0.10 -6.66 6.37
CA LEU A 74 1.26 -5.80 6.12
C LEU A 74 1.89 -5.25 7.41
N SER A 75 1.08 -5.00 8.46
CA SER A 75 1.58 -4.59 9.78
C SER A 75 2.60 -5.58 10.34
N GLU A 76 2.31 -6.87 10.25
CA GLU A 76 3.20 -7.92 10.76
C GLU A 76 4.48 -8.05 9.94
N ILE A 77 4.36 -8.00 8.61
CA ILE A 77 5.50 -8.05 7.69
C ILE A 77 6.44 -6.87 7.95
N LEU A 78 5.91 -5.64 8.05
CA LEU A 78 6.71 -4.46 8.33
C LEU A 78 7.39 -4.54 9.70
N ARG A 79 6.68 -5.01 10.72
CA ARG A 79 7.26 -5.22 12.06
C ARG A 79 8.43 -6.19 12.02
N GLN A 80 8.31 -7.31 11.31
CA GLN A 80 9.39 -8.29 11.16
C GLN A 80 10.61 -7.68 10.46
N VAL A 81 10.41 -7.02 9.31
CA VAL A 81 11.49 -6.37 8.58
C VAL A 81 12.19 -5.32 9.45
N TYR A 82 11.41 -4.50 10.17
CA TYR A 82 11.95 -3.47 11.06
C TYR A 82 12.85 -4.07 12.15
N GLN A 83 12.42 -5.19 12.76
CA GLN A 83 13.18 -5.90 13.80
C GLN A 83 14.45 -6.54 13.23
N GLU A 84 14.37 -7.18 12.07
CA GLU A 84 15.50 -7.90 11.45
C GLU A 84 16.58 -6.96 10.91
N THR A 85 16.20 -5.75 10.50
CA THR A 85 17.12 -4.78 9.88
C THR A 85 17.58 -3.67 10.83
N ALA A 86 17.12 -3.67 12.09
CA ALA A 86 17.45 -2.66 13.09
C ALA A 86 17.32 -1.22 12.55
N LEU A 87 16.19 -0.94 11.89
CA LEU A 87 15.94 0.38 11.27
C LEU A 87 15.87 1.51 12.29
N ASP A 88 15.66 1.19 13.57
CA ASP A 88 15.79 2.13 14.68
C ASP A 88 17.20 2.74 14.78
N LEU A 89 18.22 2.00 14.35
CA LEU A 89 19.62 2.47 14.34
C LEU A 89 20.04 3.09 13.01
N ALA A 90 19.35 2.75 11.92
CA ALA A 90 19.72 3.17 10.58
C ALA A 90 19.01 4.45 10.10
N LEU A 91 17.86 4.78 10.68
CA LEU A 91 17.04 5.93 10.30
C LEU A 91 17.12 7.05 11.34
N ASP A 92 17.26 8.28 10.86
CA ASP A 92 17.16 9.47 11.71
C ASP A 92 15.70 9.95 11.78
N TYR A 93 15.06 9.64 12.91
CA TYR A 93 13.67 9.99 13.21
C TYR A 93 13.47 11.45 13.63
N SER A 94 14.54 12.24 13.77
CA SER A 94 14.43 13.68 14.06
C SER A 94 14.04 14.50 12.82
N MET A 95 14.16 13.90 11.62
CA MET A 95 13.81 14.56 10.36
C MET A 95 12.33 14.46 10.05
N GLN A 96 11.80 15.48 9.37
CA GLN A 96 10.41 15.46 8.90
C GLN A 96 10.20 14.33 7.89
N PRO A 97 9.14 13.51 8.03
CA PRO A 97 8.86 12.45 7.07
C PRO A 97 8.60 13.01 5.67
N VAL A 98 9.04 12.26 4.66
CA VAL A 98 8.89 12.62 3.22
C VAL A 98 7.43 12.86 2.82
N SER A 99 6.50 12.19 3.50
CA SER A 99 5.08 12.52 3.44
C SER A 99 4.78 13.38 4.66
N PRO A 100 4.52 14.69 4.48
CA PRO A 100 4.27 15.57 5.62
C PRO A 100 3.00 15.12 6.33
N LEU A 101 3.14 14.79 7.62
CA LEU A 101 2.01 14.59 8.52
C LEU A 101 1.45 15.96 8.92
N ASN A 102 0.17 16.01 9.27
CA ASN A 102 -0.35 17.20 9.95
C ASN A 102 0.27 17.32 11.35
N ASP A 103 0.21 18.51 11.95
CA ASP A 103 0.87 18.79 13.24
C ASP A 103 0.41 17.85 14.36
N ARG A 104 -0.87 17.49 14.37
CA ARG A 104 -1.46 16.62 15.41
C ARG A 104 -0.90 15.20 15.31
N ASP A 105 -0.69 14.72 14.09
CA ASP A 105 -0.14 13.40 13.80
C ASP A 105 1.37 13.36 13.96
N PHE A 106 2.06 14.45 13.61
CA PHE A 106 3.49 14.58 13.86
C PHE A 106 3.81 14.55 15.36
N GLN A 107 3.00 15.21 16.21
CA GLN A 107 3.14 15.16 17.67
C GLN A 107 2.84 13.79 18.29
N TRP A 108 2.19 12.88 17.56
CA TRP A 108 1.85 11.56 18.07
C TRP A 108 3.00 10.55 17.92
N VAL A 109 3.84 10.72 16.89
CA VAL A 109 5.00 9.86 16.57
C VAL A 109 6.19 10.22 17.46
#